data_AF-G0AL02-F1
#
_entry.id   AF-G0AL02-F1
#
_cell.length_a   1.000
_cell.length_b   1.000
_cell.length_c   1.000
_cell.angle_alpha   90.00
_cell.angle_beta   90.00
_cell.angle_gamma   90.00
#
_symmetry.space_group_name_H-M   'P 1'
#
loop_
_entity.id
_entity.type
_entity.pdbx_description
1 polymer ?
#
loop_
_entity_poly.entity_id
_entity_poly.type
_entity_poly.pdbx_seq_one_letter_code
_entity_poly.pdbx_strand_id
1 'polypeptide(L)'
;MSVPKKLAIMVLLAISTQGCKKSSITEKQFNYSIIFSDATEYFFEIQKTPFIKNEILFINDKNLEIAKDKLKTTKKILLTHKSNNEILNNEILKEKIFYLSKIKFSLKKSIDFLLNEKSINLQKTLIFRDKSLNSEDLEYLEKKGKEKNANITLINEKNISYMQTFITPQINTIILFSLRDNNIILKKISNSPFFKNIKFVLIGNTRKDLKIIKLRYIITLKEPDLIKIVKDIENNFQYEFSIYKQ
;
A
#
# COMPACT_ATOMS: atom_id res chain seq x y z
N MET A 1 -8.84 -29.39 52.75
CA MET A 1 -8.24 -29.86 51.49
C MET A 1 -8.63 -28.89 50.39
N SER A 2 -7.69 -28.07 49.93
CA SER A 2 -7.91 -26.93 49.03
C SER A 2 -7.63 -27.29 47.57
N VAL A 3 -8.66 -27.72 46.84
CA VAL A 3 -8.60 -27.82 45.38
C VAL A 3 -9.84 -27.20 44.73
N PRO A 4 -9.98 -25.85 44.74
CA PRO A 4 -10.79 -25.20 43.69
C PRO A 4 -9.99 -24.19 42.85
N LYS A 5 -8.85 -23.69 43.34
CA LYS A 5 -8.11 -22.61 42.65
C LYS A 5 -7.26 -23.09 41.47
N LYS A 6 -6.61 -24.26 41.57
CA LYS A 6 -5.76 -24.81 40.49
C LYS A 6 -6.56 -25.20 39.24
N LEU A 7 -7.77 -25.74 39.42
CA LEU A 7 -8.63 -26.18 38.32
C LEU A 7 -9.21 -24.98 37.56
N ALA A 8 -9.63 -23.92 38.27
CA ALA A 8 -10.06 -22.67 37.65
C ALA A 8 -8.93 -21.98 36.86
N ILE A 9 -7.70 -21.99 37.40
CA ILE A 9 -6.52 -21.43 36.72
C ILE A 9 -6.18 -22.24 35.45
N MET A 10 -6.28 -23.57 35.47
CA MET A 10 -6.08 -24.40 34.26
C MET A 10 -7.14 -24.17 33.19
N VAL A 11 -8.41 -23.97 33.57
CA VAL A 11 -9.48 -23.65 32.60
C VAL A 11 -9.29 -22.25 32.00
N LEU A 12 -8.92 -21.25 32.81
CA LEU A 12 -8.57 -19.91 32.31
C LEU A 12 -7.33 -19.93 31.40
N LEU A 13 -6.31 -20.72 31.74
CA LEU A 13 -5.15 -20.94 30.88
C LEU A 13 -5.54 -21.64 29.57
N ALA A 14 -6.39 -22.66 29.60
CA ALA A 14 -6.87 -23.35 28.41
C ALA A 14 -7.67 -22.43 27.46
N ILE A 15 -8.52 -21.55 27.99
CA ILE A 15 -9.25 -20.54 27.22
C ILE A 15 -8.29 -19.47 26.66
N SER A 16 -7.26 -19.10 27.42
CA SER A 16 -6.22 -18.17 26.93
C SER A 16 -5.27 -18.79 25.89
N THR A 17 -5.11 -20.13 25.88
CA THR A 17 -4.41 -20.88 24.83
C THR A 17 -5.26 -21.21 23.61
N GLN A 18 -6.57 -20.89 23.62
CA GLN A 18 -7.33 -20.69 22.38
C GLN A 18 -6.97 -19.34 21.71
N GLY A 19 -5.77 -18.83 22.01
CA GLY A 19 -5.08 -17.81 21.27
C GLY A 19 -5.06 -18.14 19.78
N CYS A 20 -5.40 -17.12 18.99
CA CYS A 20 -5.31 -17.08 17.55
C CYS A 20 -5.90 -18.32 16.85
N LYS A 21 -7.21 -18.31 16.59
CA LYS A 21 -7.71 -18.92 15.35
C LYS A 21 -6.94 -18.29 14.21
N LYS A 22 -5.84 -18.93 13.80
CA LYS A 22 -5.25 -18.77 12.48
C LYS A 22 -6.46 -18.84 11.55
N SER A 23 -6.75 -17.78 10.80
CA SER A 23 -7.81 -17.80 9.81
C SER A 23 -7.36 -18.76 8.71
N SER A 24 -7.42 -20.07 9.00
CA SER A 24 -7.26 -21.11 8.01
C SER A 24 -8.46 -20.95 7.11
N ILE A 25 -8.18 -20.80 5.82
CA ILE A 25 -9.18 -20.74 4.77
C ILE A 25 -10.00 -22.05 4.84
N THR A 26 -11.12 -22.05 5.56
CA THR A 26 -12.12 -23.11 5.52
C THR A 26 -12.63 -23.24 4.10
N GLU A 27 -12.88 -24.46 3.64
CA GLU A 27 -13.33 -24.79 2.28
C GLU A 27 -14.53 -23.94 1.86
N LYS A 28 -14.26 -22.82 1.21
CA LYS A 28 -15.24 -21.99 0.53
C LYS A 28 -14.78 -21.85 -0.90
N GLN A 29 -15.68 -22.10 -1.84
CA GLN A 29 -15.49 -21.76 -3.23
C GLN A 29 -15.58 -20.23 -3.36
N PHE A 30 -14.66 -19.62 -4.09
CA PHE A 30 -14.65 -18.18 -4.31
C PHE A 30 -14.77 -17.87 -5.79
N ASN A 31 -15.56 -16.84 -6.07
CA ASN A 31 -15.81 -16.39 -7.43
C ASN A 31 -14.55 -15.69 -8.00
N TYR A 32 -13.78 -15.00 -7.16
CA TYR A 32 -12.60 -14.25 -7.59
C TYR A 32 -11.44 -14.48 -6.63
N SER A 33 -10.21 -14.30 -7.12
CA SER A 33 -9.00 -14.26 -6.29
C SER A 33 -8.21 -13.01 -6.62
N ILE A 34 -7.74 -12.29 -5.60
CA ILE A 34 -6.80 -11.18 -5.73
C ILE A 34 -5.46 -11.65 -5.15
N ILE A 35 -4.45 -11.70 -6.00
CA ILE A 35 -3.11 -12.14 -5.66
C ILE A 35 -2.18 -10.93 -5.64
N PHE A 36 -1.55 -10.74 -4.50
CA PHE A 36 -0.58 -9.67 -4.27
C PHE A 36 0.82 -10.22 -4.44
N SER A 37 1.61 -9.61 -5.33
CA SER A 37 3.05 -9.84 -5.32
C SER A 37 3.73 -9.01 -4.25
N ASP A 38 4.92 -9.42 -3.85
CA ASP A 38 5.78 -8.67 -2.94
C ASP A 38 5.86 -7.20 -3.31
N ALA A 39 6.08 -6.85 -4.59
CA ALA A 39 6.17 -5.47 -5.07
C ALA A 39 4.88 -4.65 -4.89
N THR A 40 3.75 -5.31 -4.67
CA THR A 40 2.43 -4.69 -4.58
C THR A 40 1.80 -4.75 -3.22
N GLU A 41 2.29 -5.59 -2.31
CA GLU A 41 2.05 -5.44 -0.87
C GLU A 41 2.39 -4.02 -0.39
N TYR A 42 3.22 -3.35 -1.19
CA TYR A 42 3.56 -1.97 -1.00
C TYR A 42 2.38 -1.00 -1.20
N PHE A 43 1.45 -1.26 -2.09
CA PHE A 43 0.40 -0.30 -2.45
C PHE A 43 -0.93 -0.52 -1.74
N PHE A 44 -1.04 -1.59 -0.96
CA PHE A 44 -2.29 -1.98 -0.33
C PHE A 44 -2.03 -2.36 1.12
N GLU A 45 -2.83 -1.83 2.03
CA GLU A 45 -2.89 -2.34 3.40
C GLU A 45 -3.60 -3.69 3.37
N ILE A 46 -2.83 -4.77 3.29
CA ILE A 46 -3.36 -6.14 3.14
C ILE A 46 -3.15 -6.92 4.44
N GLN A 47 -4.12 -7.73 4.80
CA GLN A 47 -3.94 -8.73 5.85
C GLN A 47 -2.87 -9.74 5.42
N LYS A 48 -1.84 -9.95 6.25
CA LYS A 48 -0.71 -10.83 5.93
C LYS A 48 -1.10 -12.30 5.69
N THR A 49 -2.21 -12.73 6.26
CA THR A 49 -2.75 -14.08 6.10
C THR A 49 -3.77 -14.08 4.98
N PRO A 50 -3.83 -15.13 4.14
CA PRO A 50 -4.91 -15.25 3.18
C PRO A 50 -6.27 -15.16 3.89
N PHE A 51 -7.22 -14.45 3.29
CA PHE A 51 -8.55 -14.26 3.86
C PHE A 51 -9.62 -14.20 2.77
N ILE A 52 -10.87 -14.43 3.16
CA ILE A 52 -12.02 -14.38 2.25
C ILE A 52 -12.90 -13.21 2.66
N LYS A 53 -13.30 -12.40 1.69
CA LYS A 53 -14.27 -11.32 1.88
C LYS A 53 -15.16 -11.20 0.65
N ASN A 54 -16.48 -11.18 0.85
CA ASN A 54 -17.45 -11.13 -0.25
C ASN A 54 -17.21 -12.20 -1.33
N GLU A 55 -16.89 -13.43 -0.93
CA GLU A 55 -16.55 -14.56 -1.84
C GLU A 55 -15.33 -14.32 -2.75
N ILE A 56 -14.45 -13.39 -2.37
CA ILE A 56 -13.18 -13.14 -3.02
C ILE A 56 -12.06 -13.62 -2.10
N LEU A 57 -11.16 -14.45 -2.63
CA LEU A 57 -9.93 -14.85 -1.93
C LEU A 57 -8.87 -13.76 -2.09
N PHE A 58 -8.31 -13.31 -0.98
CA PHE A 58 -7.16 -12.41 -0.93
C PHE A 58 -5.94 -13.20 -0.50
N ILE A 59 -4.87 -13.19 -1.29
CA ILE A 59 -3.69 -14.00 -1.01
C ILE A 59 -2.39 -13.37 -1.55
N ASN A 60 -1.30 -13.54 -0.81
CA ASN A 60 0.04 -13.18 -1.29
C ASN A 60 0.62 -14.29 -2.19
N ASP A 61 1.40 -13.93 -3.21
CA ASP A 61 2.01 -14.85 -4.17
C ASP A 61 2.89 -15.95 -3.53
N LYS A 62 3.51 -15.68 -2.38
CA LYS A 62 4.25 -16.67 -1.57
C LYS A 62 3.37 -17.76 -0.97
N ASN A 63 2.07 -17.50 -0.82
CA ASN A 63 1.12 -18.44 -0.22
C ASN A 63 0.36 -19.28 -1.27
N LEU A 64 0.69 -19.14 -2.57
CA LEU A 64 -0.08 -19.76 -3.64
C LEU A 64 -0.11 -21.28 -3.58
N GLU A 65 0.96 -21.94 -3.13
CA GLU A 65 0.99 -23.40 -2.99
C GLU A 65 -0.12 -23.90 -2.05
N ILE A 66 -0.36 -23.17 -0.96
CA ILE A 66 -1.39 -23.51 0.04
C ILE A 66 -2.81 -23.31 -0.52
N ALA A 67 -2.96 -22.54 -1.58
CA ALA A 67 -4.24 -22.22 -2.21
C ALA A 67 -4.36 -22.71 -3.65
N LYS A 68 -3.49 -23.61 -4.12
CA LYS A 68 -3.43 -24.02 -5.52
C LYS A 68 -4.74 -24.62 -6.04
N ASP A 69 -5.32 -25.58 -5.32
CA ASP A 69 -6.58 -26.22 -5.74
C ASP A 69 -7.76 -25.25 -5.72
N LYS A 70 -7.67 -24.36 -4.76
CA LYS A 70 -8.52 -23.21 -4.51
C LYS A 70 -8.55 -22.26 -5.73
N LEU A 71 -7.38 -21.93 -6.28
CA LEU A 71 -7.24 -21.12 -7.51
C LEU A 71 -7.83 -21.80 -8.75
N LYS A 72 -7.73 -23.14 -8.87
CA LYS A 72 -8.30 -23.87 -10.02
C LYS A 72 -9.81 -23.66 -10.13
N THR A 73 -10.51 -23.63 -9.00
CA THR A 73 -11.97 -23.43 -8.94
C THR A 73 -12.42 -21.98 -9.01
N THR A 74 -11.49 -21.02 -9.01
CA THR A 74 -11.82 -19.58 -9.08
C THR A 74 -12.31 -19.21 -10.49
N LYS A 75 -13.23 -18.25 -10.62
CA LYS A 75 -13.66 -17.75 -11.94
C LYS A 75 -12.65 -16.77 -12.55
N LYS A 76 -12.19 -15.76 -11.80
CA LYS A 76 -11.16 -14.80 -12.26
C LYS A 76 -10.08 -14.56 -11.21
N ILE A 77 -8.86 -14.36 -11.66
CA ILE A 77 -7.68 -14.12 -10.84
C ILE A 77 -7.13 -12.75 -11.18
N LEU A 78 -7.19 -11.81 -10.24
CA LEU A 78 -6.55 -10.51 -10.34
C LEU A 78 -5.12 -10.61 -9.79
N LEU A 79 -4.13 -10.44 -10.66
CA LEU A 79 -2.74 -10.25 -10.24
C LEU A 79 -2.43 -8.76 -10.18
N THR A 80 -1.90 -8.28 -9.07
CA THR A 80 -1.48 -6.89 -8.95
C THR A 80 -0.24 -6.56 -9.78
N HIS A 81 0.59 -7.55 -10.12
CA HIS A 81 1.74 -7.45 -11.01
C HIS A 81 1.89 -8.74 -11.84
N LYS A 82 2.67 -8.70 -12.93
CA LYS A 82 3.13 -9.93 -13.60
C LYS A 82 3.95 -10.78 -12.61
N SER A 83 3.52 -12.01 -12.40
CA SER A 83 4.21 -12.99 -11.56
C SER A 83 4.76 -14.11 -12.44
N ASN A 84 5.98 -14.56 -12.14
CA ASN A 84 6.62 -15.68 -12.84
C ASN A 84 6.39 -17.02 -12.11
N ASN A 85 5.48 -17.06 -11.13
CA ASN A 85 5.22 -18.26 -10.34
C ASN A 85 4.69 -19.40 -11.22
N GLU A 86 5.28 -20.60 -11.08
CA GLU A 86 4.95 -21.78 -11.87
C GLU A 86 3.48 -22.20 -11.75
N ILE A 87 2.87 -22.04 -10.57
CA ILE A 87 1.46 -22.35 -10.37
C ILE A 87 0.59 -21.53 -11.32
N LEU A 88 0.89 -20.24 -11.45
CA LEU A 88 0.14 -19.31 -12.31
C LEU A 88 0.45 -19.51 -13.80
N ASN A 89 1.51 -20.25 -14.14
CA ASN A 89 1.87 -20.55 -15.52
C ASN A 89 1.04 -21.68 -16.16
N ASN A 90 0.19 -22.35 -15.38
CA ASN A 90 -0.77 -23.32 -15.89
C ASN A 90 -1.78 -22.66 -16.85
N GLU A 91 -2.06 -23.29 -18.00
CA GLU A 91 -2.94 -22.74 -19.04
C GLU A 91 -4.35 -22.40 -18.53
N ILE A 92 -4.94 -23.29 -17.73
CA ILE A 92 -6.29 -23.10 -17.15
C ILE A 92 -6.33 -21.86 -16.26
N LEU A 93 -5.23 -21.56 -15.55
CA LEU A 93 -5.15 -20.38 -14.71
C LEU A 93 -4.84 -19.12 -15.53
N LYS A 94 -4.00 -19.22 -16.56
CA LYS A 94 -3.65 -18.11 -17.47
C LYS A 94 -4.87 -17.46 -18.09
N GLU A 95 -5.85 -18.24 -18.52
CA GLU A 95 -7.10 -17.74 -19.10
C GLU A 95 -7.93 -16.92 -18.12
N LYS A 96 -7.75 -17.15 -16.81
CA LYS A 96 -8.47 -16.46 -15.73
C LYS A 96 -7.73 -15.22 -15.23
N ILE A 97 -6.47 -15.02 -15.63
CA ILE A 97 -5.60 -13.97 -15.11
C ILE A 97 -5.92 -12.62 -15.75
N PHE A 98 -6.23 -11.66 -14.90
CA PHE A 98 -6.25 -10.24 -15.21
C PHE A 98 -5.14 -9.54 -14.44
N TYR A 99 -4.42 -8.65 -15.11
CA TYR A 99 -3.34 -7.89 -14.48
C TYR A 99 -3.84 -6.50 -14.09
N LEU A 100 -3.79 -6.18 -12.80
CA LEU A 100 -4.08 -4.84 -12.30
C LEU A 100 -3.10 -3.80 -12.87
N SER A 101 -1.89 -4.21 -13.24
CA SER A 101 -0.92 -3.34 -13.93
C SER A 101 -1.42 -2.86 -15.31
N LYS A 102 -2.48 -3.48 -15.87
CA LYS A 102 -3.14 -2.99 -17.09
C LYS A 102 -4.19 -1.91 -16.78
N ILE A 103 -4.58 -1.73 -15.52
CA ILE A 103 -5.46 -0.64 -15.08
C ILE A 103 -4.60 0.60 -14.85
N LYS A 104 -5.00 1.73 -15.44
CA LYS A 104 -4.38 3.03 -15.17
C LYS A 104 -4.93 3.58 -13.86
N PHE A 105 -4.04 3.81 -12.91
CA PHE A 105 -4.34 4.56 -11.70
C PHE A 105 -3.92 6.01 -11.86
N SER A 106 -4.72 6.92 -11.32
CA SER A 106 -4.56 8.36 -11.38
C SER A 106 -4.43 8.94 -9.97
N LEU A 107 -3.38 9.73 -9.76
CA LEU A 107 -3.14 10.48 -8.52
C LEU A 107 -3.73 11.89 -8.57
N LYS A 108 -4.41 12.28 -9.65
CA LYS A 108 -4.88 13.66 -9.87
C LYS A 108 -5.70 14.23 -8.70
N LYS A 109 -6.69 13.51 -8.19
CA LYS A 109 -7.46 13.93 -7.00
C LYS A 109 -6.61 14.07 -5.74
N SER A 110 -5.64 13.18 -5.57
CA SER A 110 -4.72 13.21 -4.45
C SER A 110 -3.79 14.43 -4.53
N ILE A 111 -3.29 14.73 -5.73
CA ILE A 111 -2.50 15.94 -6.01
C ILE A 111 -3.33 17.19 -5.72
N ASP A 112 -4.57 17.25 -6.22
CA ASP A 112 -5.48 18.39 -5.99
C ASP A 112 -5.74 18.60 -4.50
N PHE A 113 -6.04 17.55 -3.75
CA PHE A 113 -6.19 17.67 -2.31
C PHE A 113 -4.93 18.24 -1.66
N LEU A 114 -3.76 17.61 -1.90
CA LEU A 114 -2.52 17.99 -1.21
C LEU A 114 -2.08 19.42 -1.51
N LEU A 115 -2.28 19.90 -2.74
CA LEU A 115 -1.86 21.23 -3.15
C LEU A 115 -2.91 22.32 -2.89
N ASN A 116 -4.16 21.96 -2.59
CA ASN A 116 -5.22 22.89 -2.22
C ASN A 116 -5.60 22.86 -0.74
N GLU A 117 -5.12 21.88 0.02
CA GLU A 117 -5.41 21.70 1.43
C GLU A 117 -4.88 22.88 2.26
N LYS A 118 -5.79 23.71 2.79
CA LYS A 118 -5.46 24.92 3.57
C LYS A 118 -4.52 24.63 4.75
N SER A 119 -4.56 23.40 5.27
CA SER A 119 -3.75 23.00 6.40
C SER A 119 -2.30 22.62 6.04
N ILE A 120 -1.93 22.60 4.75
CA ILE A 120 -0.55 22.40 4.26
C ILE A 120 0.01 23.75 3.83
N ASN A 121 1.05 24.23 4.53
CA ASN A 121 1.78 25.42 4.12
C ASN A 121 2.87 25.03 3.11
N LEU A 122 2.62 25.27 1.82
CA LEU A 122 3.53 24.92 0.74
C LEU A 122 4.89 25.61 0.83
N GLN A 123 4.98 26.80 1.44
CA GLN A 123 6.26 27.50 1.65
C GLN A 123 7.16 26.80 2.69
N LYS A 124 6.55 26.05 3.61
CA LYS A 124 7.24 25.25 4.64
C LYS A 124 7.25 23.76 4.32
N THR A 125 6.94 23.40 3.07
CA THR A 125 6.81 22.03 2.60
C THR A 125 7.86 21.73 1.54
N LEU A 126 8.59 20.63 1.69
CA LEU A 126 9.36 20.06 0.58
C LEU A 126 8.51 19.04 -0.15
N ILE A 127 8.47 19.14 -1.48
CA ILE A 127 7.82 18.14 -2.33
C ILE A 127 8.91 17.37 -3.07
N PHE A 128 9.01 16.08 -2.78
CA PHE A 128 9.92 15.17 -3.43
C PHE A 128 9.16 14.18 -4.30
N ARG A 129 9.76 13.81 -5.44
CA ARG A 129 9.26 12.74 -6.30
C ARG A 129 10.41 11.89 -6.81
N ASP A 130 10.17 10.62 -7.06
CA ASP A 130 11.12 9.74 -7.74
C ASP A 130 10.74 9.56 -9.22
N LYS A 131 11.13 8.45 -9.84
CA LYS A 131 10.76 8.08 -11.22
C LYS A 131 9.57 7.11 -11.30
N SER A 132 8.89 6.85 -10.19
CA SER A 132 7.86 5.82 -10.12
C SER A 132 6.46 6.30 -10.52
N LEU A 133 6.22 7.61 -10.55
CA LEU A 133 4.99 8.19 -11.10
C LEU A 133 4.86 7.89 -12.59
N ASN A 134 3.63 7.64 -13.05
CA ASN A 134 3.34 7.59 -14.48
C ASN A 134 3.42 9.00 -15.10
N SER A 135 3.54 9.08 -16.43
CA SER A 135 3.71 10.34 -17.15
C SER A 135 2.52 11.31 -16.99
N GLU A 136 1.28 10.79 -16.98
CA GLU A 136 0.07 11.59 -16.87
C GLU A 136 -0.05 12.28 -15.51
N ASP A 137 0.27 11.57 -14.43
CA ASP A 137 0.29 12.11 -13.07
C ASP A 137 1.47 13.03 -12.82
N LEU A 138 2.63 12.75 -13.43
CA LEU A 138 3.80 13.62 -13.37
C LEU A 138 3.51 14.98 -14.02
N GLU A 139 2.98 14.97 -15.24
CA GLU A 139 2.61 16.20 -15.95
C GLU A 139 1.57 17.00 -15.15
N TYR A 140 0.59 16.30 -14.58
CA TYR A 140 -0.43 16.93 -13.75
C TYR A 140 0.15 17.54 -12.46
N LEU A 141 1.04 16.82 -11.76
CA LEU A 141 1.74 17.30 -10.57
C LEU A 141 2.59 18.53 -10.87
N GLU A 142 3.36 18.53 -11.96
CA GLU A 142 4.20 19.65 -12.36
C GLU A 142 3.37 20.88 -12.72
N LYS A 143 2.26 20.69 -13.46
CA LYS A 143 1.32 21.78 -13.77
C LYS A 143 0.73 22.39 -12.51
N LYS A 144 0.18 21.56 -11.61
CA LYS A 144 -0.42 22.02 -10.35
C LYS A 144 0.61 22.63 -9.40
N GLY A 145 1.82 22.08 -9.36
CA GLY A 145 2.93 22.63 -8.60
C GLY A 145 3.26 24.06 -9.04
N LYS A 146 3.37 24.30 -10.36
CA LYS A 146 3.57 25.64 -10.92
C LYS A 146 2.43 26.60 -10.58
N GLU A 147 1.17 26.18 -10.74
CA GLU A 147 -0.02 26.97 -10.38
C GLU A 147 -0.01 27.39 -8.90
N LYS A 148 0.59 26.59 -8.02
CA LYS A 148 0.67 26.84 -6.58
C LYS A 148 2.03 27.38 -6.10
N ASN A 149 2.93 27.72 -7.03
CA ASN A 149 4.29 28.14 -6.74
C ASN A 149 5.04 27.17 -5.78
N ALA A 150 4.83 25.87 -5.97
CA ALA A 150 5.44 24.81 -5.19
C ALA A 150 6.58 24.17 -5.99
N ASN A 151 7.78 24.12 -5.38
CA ASN A 151 8.94 23.48 -5.98
C ASN A 151 8.90 21.97 -5.74
N ILE A 152 8.96 21.21 -6.83
CA ILE A 152 8.98 19.74 -6.82
C ILE A 152 10.38 19.27 -7.21
N THR A 153 11.05 18.54 -6.31
CA THR A 153 12.41 18.06 -6.53
C THR A 153 12.42 16.59 -6.92
N LEU A 154 13.04 16.28 -8.07
CA LEU A 154 13.32 14.91 -8.48
C LEU A 154 14.43 14.31 -7.64
N ILE A 155 14.18 13.16 -7.02
CA ILE A 155 15.16 12.36 -6.30
C ILE A 155 15.62 11.18 -7.15
N ASN A 156 16.93 11.06 -7.30
CA ASN A 156 17.58 10.00 -8.05
C ASN A 156 18.91 9.61 -7.37
N GLU A 157 19.60 8.63 -7.94
CA GLU A 157 20.85 8.09 -7.41
C GLU A 157 21.94 9.15 -7.21
N LYS A 158 21.93 10.24 -7.99
CA LYS A 158 22.95 11.30 -7.91
C LYS A 158 22.74 12.24 -6.73
N ASN A 159 21.49 12.48 -6.32
CA ASN A 159 21.18 13.49 -5.30
C ASN A 159 20.58 12.91 -4.01
N ILE A 160 20.23 11.62 -3.98
CA ILE A 160 19.61 10.98 -2.81
C ILE A 160 20.51 11.05 -1.55
N SER A 161 21.83 11.08 -1.72
CA SER A 161 22.80 11.23 -0.62
C SER A 161 22.76 12.61 0.04
N TYR A 162 22.32 13.64 -0.68
CA TYR A 162 22.29 15.04 -0.20
C TYR A 162 20.91 15.47 0.28
N MET A 163 19.90 14.60 0.26
CA MET A 163 18.52 14.98 0.59
C MET A 163 18.35 15.66 1.95
N GLN A 164 19.13 15.24 2.94
CA GLN A 164 19.12 15.80 4.28
C GLN A 164 19.41 17.31 4.31
N THR A 165 20.14 17.86 3.32
CA THR A 165 20.51 19.28 3.27
C THR A 165 19.35 20.19 2.87
N PHE A 166 18.35 19.66 2.18
CA PHE A 166 17.13 20.39 1.86
C PHE A 166 16.25 20.64 3.09
N ILE A 167 16.45 19.87 4.15
CA ILE A 167 15.67 19.95 5.38
C ILE A 167 16.29 21.01 6.27
N THR A 168 15.66 22.18 6.29
CA THR A 168 16.05 23.32 7.13
C THR A 168 15.09 23.46 8.32
N PRO A 169 15.41 24.28 9.34
CA PRO A 169 14.52 24.51 10.48
C PRO A 169 13.13 25.05 10.11
N GLN A 170 13.00 25.69 8.94
CA GLN A 170 11.74 26.28 8.47
C GLN A 170 10.81 25.23 7.85
N ILE A 171 11.37 24.11 7.39
CA ILE A 171 10.61 23.01 6.82
C ILE A 171 9.94 22.24 7.95
N ASN A 172 8.63 22.03 7.84
CA ASN A 172 7.86 21.27 8.82
C ASN A 172 7.06 20.13 8.19
N THR A 173 7.00 20.07 6.86
CA THR A 173 6.26 19.04 6.12
C THR A 173 7.10 18.56 4.95
N ILE A 174 7.10 17.25 4.71
CA ILE A 174 7.67 16.64 3.50
C ILE A 174 6.57 15.79 2.84
N ILE A 175 6.29 16.08 1.58
CA ILE A 175 5.41 15.28 0.72
C ILE A 175 6.29 14.43 -0.19
N LEU A 176 6.12 13.12 -0.14
CA LEU A 176 6.85 12.15 -0.95
C LEU A 176 5.92 11.47 -1.95
N PHE A 177 6.05 11.88 -3.22
CA PHE A 177 5.49 11.20 -4.37
C PHE A 177 6.43 10.09 -4.84
N SER A 178 6.48 8.98 -4.09
CA SER A 178 7.33 7.84 -4.39
C SER A 178 6.60 6.52 -4.12
N LEU A 179 6.21 5.84 -5.19
CA LEU A 179 5.48 4.58 -5.11
C LEU A 179 6.38 3.43 -4.61
N ARG A 180 7.69 3.47 -4.88
CA ARG A 180 8.60 2.34 -4.59
C ARG A 180 9.64 2.63 -3.53
N ASP A 181 10.18 3.84 -3.53
CA ASP A 181 11.45 4.14 -2.84
C ASP A 181 11.28 4.91 -1.52
N ASN A 182 10.05 5.07 -1.02
CA ASN A 182 9.76 5.77 0.24
C ASN A 182 10.70 5.36 1.39
N ASN A 183 10.95 4.07 1.59
CA ASN A 183 11.81 3.61 2.70
C ASN A 183 13.27 4.06 2.54
N ILE A 184 13.80 3.99 1.32
CA ILE A 184 15.19 4.40 1.02
C ILE A 184 15.32 5.90 1.25
N ILE A 185 14.36 6.67 0.74
CA ILE A 185 14.31 8.12 0.87
C ILE A 185 14.17 8.53 2.34
N LEU A 186 13.24 7.93 3.09
CA LEU A 186 13.03 8.19 4.51
C LEU A 186 14.28 7.88 5.34
N LYS A 187 14.99 6.78 5.04
CA LYS A 187 16.25 6.45 5.72
C LYS A 187 17.30 7.54 5.52
N LYS A 188 17.42 8.10 4.31
CA LYS A 188 18.37 9.19 4.03
C LYS A 188 17.96 10.50 4.71
N ILE A 189 16.67 10.83 4.66
CA ILE A 189 16.10 12.00 5.34
C ILE A 189 16.26 11.90 6.87
N SER A 190 16.21 10.69 7.44
CA SER A 190 16.34 10.47 8.90
C SER A 190 17.68 10.91 9.50
N ASN A 191 18.70 11.10 8.66
CA ASN A 191 20.00 11.62 9.07
C ASN A 191 20.01 13.14 9.30
N SER A 192 18.93 13.85 8.94
CA SER A 192 18.83 15.29 9.18
C SER A 192 18.62 15.59 10.67
N PRO A 193 19.29 16.62 11.24
CA PRO A 193 19.06 17.03 12.63
C PRO A 193 17.62 17.51 12.88
N PHE A 194 16.89 17.93 11.86
CA PHE A 194 15.53 18.45 11.98
C PHE A 194 14.44 17.39 11.76
N PHE A 195 14.81 16.14 11.48
CA PHE A 195 13.89 15.08 11.10
C PHE A 195 12.70 14.89 12.06
N LYS A 196 12.92 14.98 13.37
CA LYS A 196 11.86 14.78 14.40
C LYS A 196 10.74 15.83 14.36
N ASN A 197 10.97 16.97 13.70
CA ASN A 197 10.00 18.06 13.59
C ASN A 197 9.20 18.03 12.29
N ILE A 198 9.53 17.10 11.39
CA ILE A 198 8.89 16.97 10.09
C ILE A 198 7.65 16.09 10.18
N LYS A 199 6.55 16.58 9.61
CA LYS A 199 5.36 15.80 9.28
C LYS A 199 5.50 15.22 7.88
N PHE A 200 5.18 13.95 7.70
CA PHE A 200 5.30 13.29 6.40
C PHE A 200 3.93 13.06 5.78
N VAL A 201 3.84 13.31 4.47
CA VAL A 201 2.77 12.83 3.61
C VAL A 201 3.39 11.85 2.63
N LEU A 202 2.95 10.60 2.68
CA LEU A 202 3.53 9.52 1.88
C LEU A 202 2.50 9.01 0.87
N ILE A 203 2.95 8.83 -0.36
CA ILE A 203 2.16 8.24 -1.46
C ILE A 203 2.77 6.89 -1.79
N GLY A 204 1.97 5.83 -1.86
CA GLY A 204 2.45 4.46 -2.01
C GLY A 204 2.84 3.81 -0.68
N ASN A 205 3.73 2.82 -0.68
CA ASN A 205 3.99 2.07 0.55
C ASN A 205 4.74 2.87 1.59
N THR A 206 4.31 2.65 2.80
CA THR A 206 5.03 2.93 4.01
C THR A 206 5.22 1.58 4.71
N ARG A 207 6.33 0.86 4.46
CA ARG A 207 6.57 -0.39 5.22
C ARG A 207 6.52 -0.06 6.72
N LYS A 208 6.18 -1.08 7.53
CA LYS A 208 5.76 -1.06 8.95
C LYS A 208 6.59 -0.26 9.99
N ASP A 209 7.57 0.54 9.59
CA ASP A 209 8.34 1.41 10.48
C ASP A 209 7.88 2.89 10.45
N LEU A 210 6.59 3.12 10.17
CA LEU A 210 5.94 4.42 10.39
C LEU A 210 6.10 4.95 11.82
N LYS A 211 6.43 4.09 12.79
CA LYS A 211 6.71 4.46 14.19
C LYS A 211 7.83 5.49 14.33
N ILE A 212 8.69 5.64 13.32
CA ILE A 212 9.85 6.53 13.33
C ILE A 212 9.50 7.95 12.85
N ILE A 213 8.35 8.15 12.19
CA ILE A 213 7.96 9.42 11.59
C ILE A 213 6.63 9.95 12.11
N LYS A 214 6.47 11.28 12.12
CA LYS A 214 5.17 11.91 12.34
C LYS A 214 4.39 11.90 11.02
N LEU A 215 3.67 10.80 10.74
CA LEU A 215 2.83 10.70 9.55
C LEU A 215 1.60 11.61 9.69
N ARG A 216 1.29 12.36 8.63
CA ARG A 216 0.08 13.19 8.53
C ARG A 216 -0.97 12.55 7.64
N TYR A 217 -0.56 12.12 6.45
CA TYR A 217 -1.41 11.47 5.47
C TYR A 217 -0.66 10.31 4.82
N ILE A 218 -1.40 9.24 4.52
CA ILE A 218 -0.99 8.18 3.61
C ILE A 218 -1.99 8.10 2.47
N ILE A 219 -1.45 8.08 1.25
CA ILE A 219 -2.23 7.98 0.02
C ILE A 219 -1.91 6.65 -0.63
N THR A 220 -2.89 5.76 -0.62
CA THR A 220 -2.74 4.37 -1.05
C THR A 220 -4.09 3.86 -1.55
N LEU A 221 -4.12 2.71 -2.21
CA LEU A 221 -5.38 2.05 -2.53
C LEU A 221 -5.81 1.19 -1.35
N LYS A 222 -7.08 1.29 -0.95
CA LYS A 222 -7.65 0.37 0.04
C LYS A 222 -8.09 -0.93 -0.63
N GLU A 223 -8.01 -2.01 0.12
CA GLU A 223 -8.49 -3.33 -0.29
C GLU A 223 -10.00 -3.35 -0.65
N PRO A 224 -10.92 -2.70 0.12
CA PRO A 224 -12.31 -2.53 -0.30
C PRO A 224 -12.48 -1.87 -1.68
N ASP A 225 -11.59 -0.96 -2.05
CA ASP A 225 -11.63 -0.28 -3.35
C ASP A 225 -11.23 -1.24 -4.48
N LEU A 226 -10.25 -2.12 -4.25
CA LEU A 226 -9.90 -3.20 -5.17
C LEU A 226 -11.07 -4.16 -5.42
N ILE A 227 -11.83 -4.52 -4.38
CA ILE A 227 -13.02 -5.37 -4.50
C ILE A 227 -14.03 -4.73 -5.46
N LYS A 228 -14.25 -3.42 -5.29
CA LYS A 228 -15.18 -2.67 -6.11
C LYS A 228 -14.68 -2.57 -7.56
N ILE A 229 -13.39 -2.27 -7.76
CA ILE A 229 -12.74 -2.28 -9.07
C ILE A 229 -12.95 -3.63 -9.76
N VAL A 230 -12.72 -4.77 -9.09
CA VAL A 230 -12.92 -6.10 -9.69
C VAL A 230 -14.37 -6.36 -10.11
N LYS A 231 -15.34 -5.87 -9.33
CA LYS A 231 -16.76 -5.95 -9.68
C LYS A 231 -17.12 -5.06 -10.87
N ASP A 232 -16.43 -3.93 -11.03
CA ASP A 232 -16.74 -2.94 -12.04
C ASP A 232 -15.98 -3.17 -13.37
N ILE A 233 -14.85 -3.92 -13.39
CA ILE A 233 -13.94 -4.18 -14.55
C ILE A 233 -14.62 -4.64 -15.87
N GLU A 234 -15.93 -4.90 -15.89
CA GLU A 234 -16.68 -5.17 -17.12
C GLU A 234 -16.81 -3.96 -18.07
N ASN A 235 -16.46 -2.72 -17.69
CA ASN A 235 -16.53 -1.53 -18.58
C ASN A 235 -15.36 -0.54 -18.43
N ASN A 236 -14.40 -0.43 -19.35
CA ASN A 236 -13.39 0.66 -19.49
C ASN A 236 -13.00 1.45 -18.20
N PHE A 237 -11.88 1.13 -17.54
CA PHE A 237 -11.54 1.73 -16.24
C PHE A 237 -10.24 2.56 -16.15
N GLN A 238 -10.39 3.77 -15.59
CA GLN A 238 -9.38 4.57 -14.90
C GLN A 238 -9.80 4.71 -13.42
N TYR A 239 -8.88 4.55 -12.47
CA TYR A 239 -9.18 4.61 -11.03
C TYR A 239 -8.36 5.69 -10.30
N GLU A 240 -8.92 6.34 -9.29
CA GLU A 240 -8.27 7.45 -8.56
C GLU A 240 -7.93 7.09 -7.11
N PHE A 241 -6.72 7.43 -6.66
CA PHE A 241 -6.31 7.14 -5.28
C PHE A 241 -7.06 7.98 -4.24
N SER A 242 -7.34 7.34 -3.10
CA SER A 242 -7.95 7.94 -1.91
C SER A 242 -6.91 8.33 -0.87
N ILE A 243 -7.27 9.30 -0.02
CA ILE A 243 -6.39 9.91 0.99
C ILE A 243 -6.89 9.53 2.37
N TYR A 244 -6.00 9.02 3.22
CA TYR A 244 -6.36 8.62 4.56
C TYR A 244 -5.58 9.45 5.59
N LYS A 245 -6.32 10.01 6.53
CA LYS A 245 -5.79 10.69 7.70
C LYS A 245 -5.57 9.65 8.80
N GLN A 246 -4.43 9.74 9.48
CA GLN A 246 -4.14 8.92 10.65
C GLN A 246 -4.56 9.65 11.94
#